data_AF-A0A1Y3P1N3-F1
#
_entry.id   AF-A0A1Y3P1N3-F1
#
_cell.length_a   1.000
_cell.length_b   1.000
_cell.length_c   1.000
_cell.angle_alpha   90.00
_cell.angle_beta   90.00
_cell.angle_gamma   90.00
#
_symmetry.space_group_name_H-M   'P 1'
#
loop_
_entity.id
_entity.type
_entity.pdbx_description
1 polymer ?
#
loop_
_entity_poly.entity_id
_entity_poly.type
_entity_poly.pdbx_seq_one_letter_code
_entity_poly.pdbx_strand_id
1 'polypeptide(L)'
;MFKQSALAFILMGTASNVSANTLTEEQSNLTKCAGYLWAVKELSPNAVNSSLDIIGVRMKAVSQKDDYPMMIFATLRDTANTNSQIIVSYVTSQYNAGKNPDIKAISIKGIALCKKSGITIGWQNDKMSVSLDDIGDVL
;
A
#
# COMPACT_ATOMS: atom_id res chain seq x y z
N MET A 1 -18.44 6.69 -17.04
CA MET A 1 -18.50 6.72 -15.56
C MET A 1 -17.64 5.65 -14.84
N PHE A 2 -16.98 4.70 -15.53
CA PHE A 2 -16.16 3.64 -14.90
C PHE A 2 -14.79 4.08 -14.29
N LYS A 3 -14.32 5.30 -14.59
CA LYS A 3 -12.99 5.76 -14.14
C LYS A 3 -12.94 6.13 -12.65
N GLN A 4 -14.09 6.53 -12.07
CA GLN A 4 -14.18 6.89 -10.66
C GLN A 4 -14.43 5.67 -9.76
N SER A 5 -15.11 4.64 -10.25
CA SER A 5 -15.48 3.47 -9.44
C SER A 5 -14.29 2.60 -9.06
N ALA A 6 -13.31 2.35 -9.93
CA ALA A 6 -12.13 1.55 -9.56
C ALA A 6 -11.20 2.25 -8.56
N LEU A 7 -10.98 3.56 -8.73
CA LEU A 7 -10.24 4.37 -7.77
C LEU A 7 -11.02 4.51 -6.45
N ALA A 8 -12.35 4.53 -6.52
CA ALA A 8 -13.22 4.45 -5.36
C ALA A 8 -13.23 3.05 -4.74
N PHE A 9 -13.02 1.95 -5.47
CA PHE A 9 -12.80 0.60 -4.93
C PHE A 9 -11.39 0.42 -4.34
N ILE A 10 -10.39 1.19 -4.80
CA ILE A 10 -9.08 1.32 -4.14
C ILE A 10 -9.21 2.12 -2.83
N LEU A 11 -10.05 3.16 -2.81
CA LEU A 11 -10.34 3.97 -1.62
C LEU A 11 -11.31 3.29 -0.63
N MET A 12 -12.28 2.53 -1.14
CA MET A 12 -13.25 1.69 -0.46
C MET A 12 -12.79 0.23 -0.38
N GLY A 13 -11.51 -0.04 -0.70
CA GLY A 13 -10.82 -1.31 -0.48
C GLY A 13 -10.59 -1.49 1.02
N THR A 14 -11.69 -1.50 1.73
CA THR A 14 -11.86 -1.68 3.16
C THR A 14 -13.13 -2.51 3.28
N ALA A 15 -13.03 -3.64 3.97
CA ALA A 15 -14.15 -4.47 4.42
C ALA A 15 -14.58 -5.65 3.53
N SER A 16 -13.66 -6.48 3.03
CA SER A 16 -14.05 -7.85 2.65
C SER A 16 -13.04 -8.86 3.17
N ASN A 17 -12.94 -8.90 4.49
CA ASN A 17 -12.73 -10.05 5.38
C ASN A 17 -11.88 -9.60 6.58
N VAL A 18 -12.46 -9.74 7.77
CA VAL A 18 -11.97 -9.27 9.08
C VAL A 18 -12.30 -7.79 9.36
N SER A 19 -13.49 -7.59 9.94
CA SER A 19 -13.88 -6.43 10.77
C SER A 19 -13.25 -5.08 10.41
N ALA A 20 -13.94 -4.32 9.57
CA ALA A 20 -13.63 -2.92 9.26
C ALA A 20 -13.65 -1.96 10.49
N ASN A 21 -13.85 -2.48 11.70
CA ASN A 21 -13.90 -1.76 12.97
C ASN A 21 -12.67 -1.97 13.88
N THR A 22 -11.60 -2.66 13.44
CA THR A 22 -10.49 -3.03 14.36
C THR A 22 -9.11 -2.45 14.05
N LEU A 23 -8.91 -1.79 12.90
CA LEU A 23 -7.60 -1.18 12.59
C LEU A 23 -7.59 0.30 12.97
N THR A 24 -6.53 0.72 13.65
CA THR A 24 -6.26 2.15 13.89
C THR A 24 -6.06 2.89 12.57
N GLU A 25 -6.17 4.22 12.59
CA GLU A 25 -5.90 5.03 11.40
C GLU A 25 -4.47 4.83 10.88
N GLU A 26 -3.49 4.69 11.80
CA GLU A 26 -2.10 4.39 11.46
C GLU A 26 -1.99 3.04 10.72
N GLN A 27 -2.63 2.00 11.23
CA GLN A 27 -2.67 0.66 10.63
C GLN A 27 -3.37 0.62 9.27
N SER A 28 -4.48 1.35 9.13
CA SER A 28 -5.24 1.45 7.89
C SER A 28 -4.42 2.16 6.81
N ASN A 29 -3.79 3.28 7.13
CA ASN A 29 -2.93 4.02 6.20
C ASN A 29 -1.72 3.17 5.77
N LEU A 30 -1.09 2.47 6.73
CA LEU A 30 0.08 1.64 6.46
C LEU A 30 -0.24 0.45 5.56
N THR A 31 -1.39 -0.18 5.79
CA THR A 31 -1.88 -1.30 4.97
C THR A 31 -2.17 -0.86 3.52
N LYS A 32 -2.75 0.32 3.35
CA LYS A 32 -3.02 0.87 2.01
C LYS A 32 -1.72 1.29 1.30
N CYS A 33 -0.76 1.87 2.02
CA CYS A 33 0.57 2.15 1.49
C CYS A 33 1.28 0.85 1.06
N ALA A 34 1.29 -0.17 1.90
CA ALA A 34 1.90 -1.47 1.61
C ALA A 34 1.28 -2.11 0.36
N GLY A 35 -0.06 -2.11 0.26
CA GLY A 35 -0.75 -2.63 -0.93
C GLY A 35 -0.42 -1.87 -2.22
N TYR A 36 -0.26 -0.54 -2.15
CA TYR A 36 0.22 0.25 -3.29
C TYR A 36 1.64 -0.16 -3.70
N LEU A 37 2.57 -0.27 -2.74
CA LEU A 37 3.97 -0.56 -3.04
C LEU A 37 4.18 -1.98 -3.57
N TRP A 38 3.41 -2.94 -3.08
CA TRP A 38 3.39 -4.30 -3.63
C TRP A 38 2.79 -4.34 -5.03
N ALA A 39 1.74 -3.55 -5.31
CA ALA A 39 1.19 -3.47 -6.66
C ALA A 39 2.20 -2.88 -7.64
N VAL A 40 2.96 -1.87 -7.23
CA VAL A 40 4.03 -1.31 -8.07
C VAL A 40 5.14 -2.34 -8.30
N LYS A 41 5.51 -3.14 -7.29
CA LYS A 41 6.47 -4.25 -7.46
C LYS A 41 5.98 -5.27 -8.48
N GLU A 42 4.70 -5.60 -8.45
CA GLU A 42 4.11 -6.60 -9.33
C GLU A 42 3.98 -6.08 -10.78
N LEU A 43 3.56 -4.83 -10.94
CA LEU A 43 3.42 -4.19 -12.25
C LEU A 43 4.75 -3.77 -12.88
N SER A 44 5.74 -3.42 -12.05
CA SER A 44 7.05 -2.96 -12.48
C SER A 44 8.15 -3.44 -11.53
N PRO A 45 8.55 -4.73 -11.61
CA PRO A 45 9.54 -5.31 -10.70
C PRO A 45 10.88 -4.59 -10.70
N ASN A 46 11.28 -4.04 -11.85
CA ASN A 46 12.53 -3.32 -12.02
C ASN A 46 12.49 -1.88 -11.49
N ALA A 47 11.29 -1.34 -11.23
CA ALA A 47 11.13 -0.01 -10.67
C ALA A 47 11.30 0.00 -9.15
N VAL A 48 11.15 -1.12 -8.46
CA VAL A 48 11.25 -1.15 -6.98
C VAL A 48 12.61 -1.67 -6.56
N ASN A 49 13.43 -0.80 -5.98
CA ASN A 49 14.66 -1.23 -5.32
C ASN A 49 14.31 -2.08 -4.08
N SER A 50 15.27 -2.82 -3.50
CA SER A 50 15.09 -3.78 -2.37
C SER A 50 14.40 -3.23 -1.10
N SER A 51 13.98 -1.97 -1.09
CA SER A 51 13.40 -1.20 0.01
C SER A 51 11.98 -1.62 0.47
N LEU A 52 11.37 -2.67 -0.09
CA LEU A 52 10.06 -3.15 0.39
C LEU A 52 10.13 -3.81 1.78
N ASP A 53 11.30 -4.33 2.16
CA ASP A 53 11.52 -4.92 3.48
C ASP A 53 11.25 -3.88 4.60
N ILE A 54 11.45 -2.60 4.31
CA ILE A 54 11.21 -1.47 5.22
C ILE A 54 9.73 -1.37 5.62
N ILE A 55 8.82 -1.62 4.68
CA ILE A 55 7.37 -1.59 4.95
C ILE A 55 7.00 -2.74 5.87
N GLY A 56 7.57 -3.94 5.63
CA GLY A 56 7.34 -5.10 6.49
C GLY A 56 7.81 -4.86 7.92
N VAL A 57 8.97 -4.22 8.09
CA VAL A 57 9.48 -3.79 9.41
C VAL A 57 8.53 -2.80 10.07
N ARG A 58 8.03 -1.79 9.34
CA ARG A 58 7.06 -0.82 9.88
C ARG A 58 5.73 -1.46 10.27
N MET A 59 5.21 -2.38 9.44
CA MET A 59 3.99 -3.14 9.75
C MET A 59 4.13 -3.95 11.03
N LYS A 60 5.29 -4.60 11.22
CA LYS A 60 5.59 -5.33 12.45
C LYS A 60 5.66 -4.39 13.66
N ALA A 61 6.39 -3.28 13.56
CA ALA A 61 6.51 -2.31 14.64
C ALA A 61 5.16 -1.71 15.07
N VAL A 62 4.29 -1.38 14.11
CA VAL A 62 2.94 -0.85 14.40
C VAL A 62 2.03 -1.92 14.99
N SER A 63 2.14 -3.19 14.56
CA SER A 63 1.36 -4.29 15.13
C SER A 63 1.74 -4.65 16.57
N GLN A 64 2.99 -4.36 16.97
CA GLN A 64 3.48 -4.65 18.33
C GLN A 64 2.95 -3.70 19.40
N LYS A 65 2.20 -2.65 19.02
CA LYS A 65 1.57 -1.71 19.95
C LYS A 65 0.26 -2.26 20.57
N ASP A 66 -0.27 -3.38 20.06
CA ASP A 66 -1.56 -3.94 20.48
C ASP A 66 -1.41 -5.24 21.27
N ASP A 67 -2.46 -5.63 22.01
CA ASP A 67 -2.50 -6.83 22.87
C ASP A 67 -2.30 -8.17 22.12
N TYR A 68 -2.50 -8.21 20.79
CA TYR A 68 -2.32 -9.41 19.97
C TYR A 68 -1.44 -9.19 18.72
N PRO A 69 -0.13 -8.95 18.88
CA PRO A 69 0.74 -8.47 17.80
C PRO A 69 0.81 -9.37 16.57
N MET A 70 0.84 -10.69 16.75
CA MET A 70 0.99 -11.64 15.66
C MET A 70 -0.26 -11.74 14.77
N MET A 71 -1.45 -11.68 15.37
CA MET A 71 -2.71 -11.69 14.63
C MET A 71 -2.91 -10.38 13.87
N ILE A 72 -2.57 -9.25 14.50
CA ILE A 72 -2.64 -7.93 13.86
C ILE A 72 -1.66 -7.86 12.69
N PHE A 73 -0.40 -8.27 12.86
CA PHE A 73 0.58 -8.27 11.77
C PHE A 73 0.12 -9.08 10.56
N ALA A 74 -0.37 -10.30 10.78
CA ALA A 74 -0.90 -11.16 9.72
C ALA A 74 -2.08 -10.47 8.99
N THR A 75 -3.01 -9.89 9.75
CA THR A 75 -4.17 -9.18 9.21
C THR A 75 -3.75 -7.99 8.34
N LEU A 76 -2.81 -7.17 8.80
CA LEU A 76 -2.28 -6.05 8.02
C LEU A 76 -1.66 -6.54 6.71
N ARG A 77 -0.84 -7.60 6.78
CA ARG A 77 -0.14 -8.17 5.62
C ARG A 77 -1.13 -8.72 4.59
N ASP A 78 -2.09 -9.51 5.02
CA ASP A 78 -3.05 -10.15 4.12
C ASP A 78 -4.00 -9.11 3.49
N THR A 79 -4.34 -8.06 4.24
CA THR A 79 -5.10 -6.92 3.71
C THR A 79 -4.30 -6.12 2.68
N ALA A 80 -3.02 -5.87 2.93
CA ALA A 80 -2.14 -5.21 1.96
C ALA A 80 -1.99 -6.04 0.66
N ASN A 81 -1.91 -7.38 0.77
CA ASN A 81 -1.84 -8.28 -0.38
C ASN A 81 -3.11 -8.20 -1.22
N THR A 82 -4.27 -8.22 -0.55
CA THR A 82 -5.57 -8.07 -1.21
C THR A 82 -5.66 -6.72 -1.95
N ASN A 83 -5.24 -5.64 -1.30
CA ASN A 83 -5.19 -4.31 -1.93
C ASN A 83 -4.28 -4.28 -3.16
N SER A 84 -3.11 -4.94 -3.09
CA SER A 84 -2.19 -5.06 -4.23
C SER A 84 -2.86 -5.72 -5.42
N GLN A 85 -3.49 -6.87 -5.20
CA GLN A 85 -4.16 -7.66 -6.24
C GLN A 85 -5.31 -6.89 -6.91
N ILE A 86 -6.04 -6.06 -6.15
CA ILE A 86 -7.08 -5.19 -6.70
C ILE A 86 -6.46 -4.15 -7.66
N ILE A 87 -5.36 -3.50 -7.26
CA ILE A 87 -4.69 -2.49 -8.09
C ILE A 87 -4.14 -3.14 -9.36
N VAL A 88 -3.44 -4.26 -9.24
CA VAL A 88 -2.87 -5.00 -10.38
C VAL A 88 -3.96 -5.42 -11.34
N SER A 89 -5.03 -6.04 -10.83
CA SER A 89 -6.17 -6.48 -11.65
C SER A 89 -6.82 -5.31 -12.39
N TYR A 90 -7.02 -4.18 -11.72
CA TYR A 90 -7.55 -2.98 -12.37
C TYR A 90 -6.64 -2.50 -13.49
N VAL A 91 -5.35 -2.32 -13.22
CA VAL A 91 -4.37 -1.81 -14.20
C VAL A 91 -4.31 -2.73 -15.41
N THR A 92 -4.16 -4.03 -15.19
CA THR A 92 -4.14 -5.06 -16.24
C THR A 92 -5.44 -5.07 -17.05
N SER A 93 -6.60 -4.96 -16.40
CA SER A 93 -7.90 -4.91 -17.10
C SER A 93 -8.03 -3.68 -18.01
N GLN A 94 -7.50 -2.52 -17.61
CA GLN A 94 -7.54 -1.31 -18.44
C GLN A 94 -6.65 -1.48 -19.67
N TYR A 95 -5.42 -1.99 -19.49
CA TYR A 95 -4.52 -2.26 -20.61
C TYR A 95 -5.11 -3.27 -21.60
N ASN A 96 -5.68 -4.37 -21.11
CA ASN A 96 -6.33 -5.38 -21.95
C ASN A 96 -7.53 -4.82 -22.73
N ALA A 97 -8.20 -3.79 -22.19
CA ALA A 97 -9.27 -3.07 -22.86
C ALA A 97 -8.78 -1.97 -23.82
N GLY A 98 -7.47 -1.87 -24.09
CA GLY A 98 -6.87 -0.83 -24.93
C GLY A 98 -6.95 0.57 -24.30
N LYS A 99 -7.15 0.66 -22.98
CA LYS A 99 -7.26 1.92 -22.24
C LYS A 99 -5.96 2.19 -21.49
N ASN A 100 -5.67 3.47 -21.31
CA ASN A 100 -4.61 3.91 -20.41
C ASN A 100 -5.17 4.06 -18.99
N PRO A 101 -4.77 3.21 -18.02
CA PRO A 101 -5.11 3.40 -16.62
C PRO A 101 -4.52 4.71 -16.10
N ASP A 102 -5.21 5.37 -15.18
CA ASP A 102 -4.74 6.60 -14.53
C ASP A 102 -3.71 6.28 -13.44
N ILE A 103 -2.54 5.79 -13.87
CA ILE A 103 -1.42 5.39 -13.00
C ILE A 103 -0.92 6.59 -12.18
N LYS A 104 -0.97 7.80 -12.75
CA LYS A 104 -0.55 9.02 -12.06
C LYS A 104 -1.45 9.30 -10.84
N ALA A 105 -2.77 9.21 -10.98
CA ALA A 105 -3.67 9.41 -9.85
C ALA A 105 -3.52 8.31 -8.79
N ILE A 106 -3.32 7.05 -9.19
CA ILE A 106 -3.04 5.95 -8.25
C ILE A 106 -1.75 6.23 -7.48
N SER A 107 -0.69 6.64 -8.19
CA SER A 107 0.62 6.91 -7.60
C SER A 107 0.60 8.07 -6.61
N ILE A 108 -0.05 9.19 -6.98
CA ILE A 108 -0.18 10.36 -6.08
C ILE A 108 -0.89 9.97 -4.78
N LYS A 109 -1.98 9.19 -4.87
CA LYS A 109 -2.73 8.74 -3.69
C LYS A 109 -1.95 7.72 -2.86
N GLY A 110 -1.30 6.76 -3.51
CA GLY A 110 -0.45 5.77 -2.84
C GLY A 110 0.69 6.42 -2.07
N ILE A 111 1.39 7.36 -2.68
CA ILE A 111 2.47 8.13 -2.04
C ILE A 111 1.95 8.96 -0.86
N ALA A 112 0.79 9.59 -0.99
CA ALA A 112 0.19 10.36 0.11
C ALA A 112 -0.16 9.48 1.32
N LEU A 113 -0.62 8.25 1.09
CA LEU A 113 -0.87 7.27 2.16
C LEU A 113 0.43 6.83 2.83
N CYS A 114 1.48 6.57 2.05
CA CYS A 114 2.79 6.24 2.58
C CYS A 114 3.35 7.35 3.47
N LYS A 115 3.25 8.61 3.03
CA LYS A 115 3.68 9.77 3.82
C LYS A 115 2.93 9.87 5.16
N LYS A 116 1.61 9.60 5.16
CA LYS A 116 0.81 9.54 6.40
C LYS A 116 1.22 8.42 7.36
N SER A 117 1.93 7.42 6.86
CA SER A 117 2.46 6.30 7.64
C SER A 117 3.95 6.47 8.01
N GLY A 118 4.52 7.65 7.80
CA GLY A 118 5.95 7.92 8.03
C GLY A 118 6.87 7.23 7.03
N ILE A 119 6.37 6.96 5.81
CA ILE A 119 7.12 6.35 4.72
C ILE A 119 7.23 7.36 3.58
N THR A 120 8.45 7.81 3.30
CA THR A 120 8.72 8.63 2.12
C THR A 120 9.04 7.75 0.92
N ILE A 121 8.41 8.11 -0.20
CA ILE A 121 8.63 7.50 -1.51
C ILE A 121 9.32 8.52 -2.41
N GLY A 122 10.54 8.20 -2.83
CA GLY A 122 11.29 8.94 -3.84
C GLY A 122 11.25 8.22 -5.18
N TRP A 123 11.38 8.99 -6.26
CA TRP A 123 11.57 8.47 -7.62
C TRP A 123 12.80 9.11 -8.23
N GLN A 124 13.72 8.28 -8.73
CA GLN A 124 14.92 8.72 -9.44
C GLN A 124 15.21 7.74 -10.58
N ASN A 125 15.31 8.23 -11.82
CA ASN A 125 15.62 7.42 -13.00
C ASN A 125 14.73 6.18 -13.13
N ASP A 126 13.40 6.36 -13.04
CA ASP A 126 12.38 5.29 -13.06
C ASP A 126 12.49 4.24 -11.94
N LYS A 127 13.37 4.48 -10.96
CA LYS A 127 13.49 3.66 -9.75
C LYS A 127 12.85 4.36 -8.57
N MET A 128 12.06 3.60 -7.85
CA MET A 128 11.44 3.96 -6.60
C MET A 128 12.41 3.66 -5.45
N SER A 129 12.61 4.65 -4.59
CA SER A 129 13.26 4.51 -3.29
C SER A 129 12.22 4.64 -2.19
N VAL A 130 12.31 3.78 -1.18
CA VAL A 130 11.44 3.83 0.00
C VAL A 130 12.32 4.09 1.22
N SER A 131 11.96 5.07 2.04
CA SER A 131 12.64 5.39 3.31
C SER A 131 11.62 5.61 4.42
N LEU A 132 12.04 5.41 5.66
CA LEU A 132 11.26 5.85 6.82
C LEU A 132 11.64 7.30 7.13
N ASP A 133 10.63 8.11 7.36
CA ASP A 133 10.81 9.47 7.87
C ASP A 133 11.22 9.34 9.34
N ASP A 134 12.51 9.52 9.63
CA ASP A 134 13.16 9.52 10.94
C ASP A 134 12.44 8.76 12.08
N ILE A 135 12.99 7.59 12.44
CA ILE A 135 12.68 6.87 13.69
C ILE A 135 13.37 7.60 14.86
N GLY A 136 13.09 8.89 15.05
CA GLY A 136 13.31 9.49 16.35
C GLY A 136 12.37 8.82 17.36
N ASP A 137 12.95 8.12 18.33
CA ASP A 137 12.30 7.59 19.54
C ASP A 137 11.45 6.30 19.47
N VAL A 138 11.81 5.29 18.64
CA VAL A 138 11.29 3.92 18.85
C VAL A 138 12.35 2.83 18.61
N LEU A 139 13.55 3.01 19.18
CA LEU A 139 14.47 1.93 19.55
C LEU A 139 14.87 2.11 21.00
#